data_AF-A0A9D8JA54-F1
#
_entry.id   AF-A0A9D8JA54-F1
#
_cell.length_a   1.000
_cell.length_b   1.000
_cell.length_c   1.000
_cell.angle_alpha   90.00
_cell.angle_beta   90.00
_cell.angle_gamma   90.00
#
_symmetry.space_group_name_H-M   'P 1'
#
loop_
_entity.id
_entity.type
_entity.pdbx_description
1 polymer ?
#
loop_
_entity_poly.entity_id
_entity_poly.type
_entity_poly.pdbx_seq_one_letter_code
_entity_poly.pdbx_strand_id
1 'polypeptide(L)'
;MRRVFGLVEKFHLVAATALITLVTPLASAQDAPINIERYSLKVETLASGLASPWSVALLPDGLILITEKAGTLRVMRDGNLLERSVSGLPEVTVRGQGGLL
;
A
#
# COMPACT_ATOMS: atom_id res chain seq x y z
N MET A 1 3.26 55.62 52.76
CA MET A 1 2.68 54.66 53.72
C MET A 1 1.18 54.87 53.83
N ARG A 2 0.36 53.94 53.33
CA ARG A 2 -0.94 53.52 53.90
C ARG A 2 -1.55 52.46 52.98
N ARG A 3 -1.94 51.35 53.61
CA ARG A 3 -2.35 50.07 53.01
C ARG A 3 -3.78 50.15 52.48
N VAL A 4 -4.08 49.42 51.41
CA VAL A 4 -5.46 49.00 51.09
C VAL A 4 -5.45 47.49 50.87
N PHE A 5 -6.26 46.83 51.69
CA PHE A 5 -6.56 45.40 51.72
C PHE A 5 -7.90 45.25 50.99
N GLY A 6 -8.05 44.26 50.09
CA GLY A 6 -9.31 44.10 49.35
C GLY A 6 -9.28 42.99 48.30
N LEU A 7 -9.12 41.75 48.77
CA LEU A 7 -9.52 40.51 48.10
C LEU A 7 -11.02 40.55 47.79
N VAL A 8 -11.46 40.44 46.51
CA VAL A 8 -12.49 39.55 45.88
C VAL A 8 -12.62 40.04 44.41
N GLU A 9 -12.35 39.28 43.33
CA GLU A 9 -13.26 38.43 42.55
C GLU A 9 -12.48 38.03 41.27
N LYS A 10 -12.16 36.75 41.05
CA LYS A 10 -12.77 35.82 40.05
C LYS A 10 -12.91 36.35 38.61
N PHE A 11 -12.51 35.48 37.67
CA PHE A 11 -12.67 35.53 36.20
C PHE A 11 -11.67 36.39 35.44
N HIS A 12 -10.62 35.77 34.89
CA HIS A 12 -10.47 35.54 33.45
C HIS A 12 -9.25 34.62 33.26
N LEU A 13 -9.50 33.31 33.17
CA LEU A 13 -9.70 32.63 31.88
C LEU A 13 -8.34 32.28 31.25
N VAL A 14 -7.86 31.12 31.68
CA VAL A 14 -7.01 30.16 30.97
C VAL A 14 -7.06 30.37 29.44
N ALA A 15 -6.02 30.96 28.87
CA ALA A 15 -5.89 31.09 27.41
C ALA A 15 -4.42 31.12 26.94
N ALA A 16 -3.55 30.35 27.60
CA ALA A 16 -2.15 30.22 27.19
C ALA A 16 -1.69 28.76 26.96
N THR A 17 -2.62 27.80 26.95
CA THR A 17 -2.33 26.37 26.77
C THR A 17 -3.19 25.78 25.66
N ALA A 18 -2.99 26.24 24.43
CA ALA A 18 -3.61 25.61 23.27
C ALA A 18 -2.78 25.79 22.01
N LEU A 19 -1.53 25.32 22.00
CA LEU A 19 -0.88 24.88 20.75
C LEU A 19 0.33 23.99 21.00
N ILE A 20 0.12 22.83 21.61
CA ILE A 20 0.96 21.67 21.31
C ILE A 20 0.13 20.87 20.32
N THR A 21 0.32 21.16 19.03
CA THR A 21 -0.19 20.29 17.97
C THR A 21 0.48 18.94 18.15
N LEU A 22 -0.34 17.95 18.48
CA LEU A 22 0.04 16.56 18.57
C LEU A 22 0.52 16.14 17.17
N VAL A 23 1.83 16.16 16.91
CA VAL A 23 2.40 15.45 15.78
C VAL A 23 2.30 13.98 16.12
N THR A 24 1.14 13.39 15.84
CA THR A 24 1.05 11.93 15.79
C THR A 24 1.92 11.50 14.62
N PRO A 25 2.95 10.67 14.83
CA PRO A 25 3.59 10.05 13.69
C PRO A 25 2.51 9.21 13.02
N LEU A 26 2.23 9.51 11.75
CA LEU A 26 1.51 8.57 10.90
C LEU A 26 2.43 7.34 10.85
N ALA A 27 2.13 6.33 11.66
CA ALA A 27 2.87 5.09 11.68
C ALA A 27 2.74 4.49 10.29
N SER A 28 3.75 4.73 9.46
CA SER A 28 3.86 4.05 8.18
C SER A 28 4.17 2.60 8.53
N ALA A 29 3.30 1.68 8.13
CA ALA A 29 3.60 0.26 8.18
C ALA A 29 4.80 0.04 7.26
N GLN A 30 6.00 0.04 7.82
CA GLN A 30 7.22 -0.24 7.08
C GLN A 30 7.27 -1.75 6.90
N ASP A 31 7.25 -2.22 5.64
CA ASP A 31 7.45 -3.64 5.32
C ASP A 31 8.81 -4.08 5.87
N ALA A 32 8.78 -4.70 7.05
CA ALA A 32 9.99 -5.21 7.68
C ALA A 32 10.53 -6.39 6.85
N PRO A 33 11.87 -6.49 6.69
CA PRO A 33 12.44 -7.58 5.92
C PRO A 33 12.08 -8.93 6.57
N ILE A 34 11.68 -9.88 5.73
CA ILE A 34 11.44 -11.26 6.16
C ILE A 34 12.78 -11.93 6.31
N ASN A 35 13.17 -12.24 7.55
CA ASN A 35 14.40 -12.95 7.84
C ASN A 35 14.17 -14.45 7.74
N ILE A 36 14.85 -15.08 6.78
CA ILE A 36 15.05 -16.54 6.72
C ILE A 36 16.46 -16.84 7.23
N GLU A 37 16.77 -18.11 7.55
CA GLU A 37 17.98 -18.52 8.27
C GLU A 37 19.27 -17.79 7.84
N ARG A 38 19.46 -17.59 6.53
CA ARG A 38 20.67 -16.96 5.98
C ARG A 38 20.45 -15.64 5.24
N TYR A 39 19.21 -15.18 5.09
CA TYR A 39 18.91 -14.02 4.24
C TYR A 39 17.80 -13.15 4.81
N SER A 40 17.92 -11.84 4.58
CA SER A 40 16.83 -10.89 4.76
C SER A 40 16.18 -10.60 3.42
N LEU A 41 14.94 -11.01 3.24
CA LEU A 41 14.17 -10.81 2.02
C LEU A 41 13.35 -9.52 2.12
N LYS A 42 13.49 -8.65 1.12
CA LYS A 42 12.55 -7.56 0.88
C LYS A 42 11.49 -8.06 -0.09
N VAL A 43 10.22 -7.99 0.32
CA VAL A 43 9.09 -8.36 -0.53
C VAL A 43 8.39 -7.08 -0.95
N GLU A 44 8.13 -6.95 -2.25
CA GLU A 44 7.40 -5.82 -2.80
C GLU A 44 6.20 -6.35 -3.59
N THR A 45 5.03 -5.75 -3.37
CA THR A 45 3.84 -6.09 -4.15
C THR A 45 3.92 -5.39 -5.49
N LEU A 46 4.07 -6.15 -6.57
CA LEU A 46 4.12 -5.62 -7.93
C LEU A 46 2.72 -5.24 -8.45
N ALA A 47 1.73 -6.08 -8.18
CA ALA A 47 0.35 -5.88 -8.60
C ALA A 47 -0.63 -6.51 -7.61
N SER A 48 -1.82 -5.90 -7.49
CA SER A 48 -2.93 -6.37 -6.67
C SER A 48 -4.22 -6.40 -7.50
N GLY A 49 -5.27 -7.02 -6.96
CA GLY A 49 -6.56 -7.12 -7.65
C GLY A 49 -6.58 -8.04 -8.87
N LEU A 50 -5.65 -8.99 -8.96
CA LEU A 50 -5.58 -10.01 -10.00
C LEU A 50 -6.52 -11.19 -9.65
N ALA A 51 -7.19 -11.74 -10.66
CA ALA A 51 -8.07 -12.89 -10.50
C ALA A 51 -7.29 -14.20 -10.71
N SER A 52 -6.89 -14.86 -9.62
CA SER A 52 -6.12 -16.12 -9.66
C SER A 52 -4.89 -16.03 -10.59
N PRO A 53 -3.89 -15.18 -10.27
CA PRO A 53 -2.67 -15.08 -11.06
C PRO A 53 -1.99 -16.45 -11.20
N TRP A 54 -1.51 -16.76 -12.40
CA TRP A 54 -1.12 -18.11 -12.82
C TRP A 54 0.34 -18.20 -13.25
N SER A 55 0.79 -17.31 -14.14
CA SER A 55 2.18 -17.22 -14.60
C SER A 55 2.61 -15.77 -14.77
N VAL A 56 3.93 -15.54 -14.77
CA VAL A 56 4.55 -14.22 -14.97
C VAL A 56 5.72 -14.35 -15.96
N ALA A 57 5.81 -13.44 -16.92
CA ALA A 57 6.96 -13.31 -17.81
C ALA A 57 7.47 -11.86 -17.83
N LEU A 58 8.78 -11.70 -17.60
CA LEU A 58 9.47 -10.43 -17.74
C LEU A 58 10.04 -10.34 -19.15
N LEU A 59 9.72 -9.26 -19.86
CA LEU A 59 10.20 -9.02 -21.21
C LEU A 59 11.47 -8.15 -21.20
N PRO A 60 12.30 -8.21 -22.26
CA PRO A 60 13.54 -7.44 -22.34
C PRO A 60 13.38 -5.91 -22.29
N ASP A 61 12.19 -5.40 -22.64
CA ASP A 61 11.85 -3.98 -22.61
C ASP A 61 11.29 -3.51 -21.25
N GLY A 62 11.26 -4.40 -20.25
CA GLY A 62 10.76 -4.10 -18.91
C GLY A 62 9.26 -4.29 -18.73
N LEU A 63 8.54 -4.74 -19.77
CA LEU A 63 7.15 -5.17 -19.60
C LEU A 63 7.06 -6.43 -18.75
N ILE A 64 6.01 -6.51 -17.93
CA ILE A 64 5.66 -7.73 -17.20
C ILE A 64 4.31 -8.21 -17.70
N LEU A 65 4.27 -9.45 -18.18
CA LEU A 65 3.06 -10.15 -18.54
C LEU A 65 2.62 -11.04 -17.37
N ILE A 66 1.34 -10.99 -17.01
CA ILE A 66 0.77 -11.81 -15.95
C ILE A 66 -0.46 -12.53 -16.51
N THR A 67 -0.45 -13.85 -16.53
CA THR A 67 -1.64 -14.63 -16.90
C THR A 67 -2.52 -14.85 -15.67
N GLU A 68 -3.82 -14.76 -15.84
CA GLU A 68 -4.82 -15.20 -14.89
C GLU A 68 -5.34 -16.57 -15.32
N LYS A 69 -5.61 -17.47 -14.38
CA LYS A 69 -5.94 -18.87 -14.64
C LYS A 69 -7.04 -19.04 -15.70
N ALA A 70 -8.06 -18.18 -15.65
CA ALA A 70 -9.26 -18.24 -16.48
C ALA A 70 -9.10 -17.69 -17.91
N GLY A 71 -7.91 -17.27 -18.32
CA GLY A 71 -7.68 -16.81 -19.71
C GLY A 71 -7.46 -15.32 -19.89
N THR A 72 -7.30 -14.54 -18.82
CA THR A 72 -6.93 -13.12 -18.94
C THR A 72 -5.40 -12.97 -19.02
N LEU A 73 -4.92 -12.10 -19.89
CA LEU A 73 -3.53 -11.63 -19.86
C LEU A 73 -3.50 -10.16 -19.43
N ARG A 74 -2.84 -9.92 -18.30
CA ARG A 74 -2.61 -8.59 -17.72
C ARG A 74 -1.20 -8.12 -18.08
N VAL A 75 -1.05 -6.82 -18.23
CA VAL A 75 0.22 -6.18 -18.58
C VAL A 75 0.56 -5.17 -17.50
N MET A 76 1.80 -5.20 -17.03
CA MET A 76 2.37 -4.09 -16.27
C MET A 76 3.45 -3.38 -17.09
N ARG A 77 3.49 -2.06 -16.93
CA ARG A 77 4.49 -1.18 -17.53
C ARG A 77 4.85 -0.10 -16.52
N ASP A 78 6.15 0.17 -16.36
CA ASP A 78 6.64 1.24 -15.47
C ASP A 78 6.08 1.12 -14.03
N GLY A 79 5.99 -0.10 -13.51
CA GLY A 79 5.46 -0.39 -12.18
C GLY A 79 3.93 -0.34 -12.04
N ASN A 80 3.19 -0.05 -13.12
CA ASN A 80 1.74 0.09 -13.09
C ASN A 80 1.06 -1.07 -13.83
N LEU A 81 0.05 -1.65 -13.21
CA LEU A 81 -0.85 -2.60 -13.85
C LEU A 81 -1.82 -1.85 -14.76
N LEU A 82 -1.81 -2.18 -16.06
CA LEU A 82 -2.71 -1.55 -17.01
C LEU A 82 -4.16 -1.94 -16.72
N GLU A 83 -5.08 -0.99 -16.89
CA GLU A 83 -6.52 -1.21 -16.67
C GLU A 83 -7.09 -2.25 -17.65
N ARG A 84 -6.67 -2.16 -18.92
CA ARG A 84 -7.15 -3.05 -19.97
C ARG A 84 -6.28 -4.30 -20.08
N SER A 85 -6.92 -5.47 -20.13
CA SER A 85 -6.28 -6.73 -20.47
C SER A 85 -6.03 -6.87 -21.98
N VAL A 86 -5.12 -7.78 -22.36
CA VAL A 86 -4.92 -8.12 -23.76
C VAL A 86 -6.16 -8.86 -24.29
N SER A 87 -6.64 -8.44 -25.46
CA SER A 87 -7.78 -9.06 -26.15
C SER A 87 -7.33 -10.09 -27.20
N GLY A 88 -8.28 -10.88 -27.70
CA GLY A 88 -8.03 -11.83 -28.79
C GLY A 88 -7.34 -13.13 -28.36
N LEU A 89 -7.36 -13.44 -27.06
CA LEU A 89 -6.88 -14.71 -26.54
C LEU A 89 -7.88 -15.84 -26.85
N PRO A 90 -7.41 -17.09 -27.05
CA PRO A 90 -8.29 -18.23 -27.23
C PRO A 90 -9.05 -18.55 -25.93
N GLU A 91 -10.16 -19.29 -26.05
CA GLU A 91 -10.80 -19.88 -24.87
C GLU A 91 -9.85 -20.85 -24.16
N VAL A 92 -9.84 -20.80 -22.83
CA VAL A 92 -8.95 -21.59 -21.98
C VAL A 92 -9.75 -22.64 -21.22
N THR A 93 -9.33 -23.90 -21.32
CA THR A 93 -9.89 -24.98 -20.50
C THR A 93 -9.23 -24.98 -19.11
N VAL A 94 -10.00 -24.70 -18.08
CA VAL A 94 -9.51 -24.66 -16.70
C VAL A 94 -9.88 -25.95 -15.97
N ARG A 95 -8.89 -26.82 -15.69
CA ARG A 95 -9.07 -28.03 -14.87
C ARG A 95 -7.82 -28.32 -14.05
N GLY A 96 -7.96 -28.45 -12.73
CA GLY A 96 -6.84 -28.75 -11.84
C GLY A 96 -5.73 -27.70 -11.95
N GLN A 97 -4.55 -28.12 -12.40
CA GLN A 97 -3.36 -27.30 -12.68
C GLN A 97 -3.31 -26.76 -14.12
N GLY A 98 -4.39 -26.90 -14.90
CA GLY A 98 -4.55 -26.27 -16.20
C GLY A 98 -5.09 -24.84 -16.11
N GLY A 99 -4.58 -23.96 -16.97
CA GLY A 99 -4.95 -22.54 -17.10
C GLY A 99 -4.17 -21.88 -18.24
N LEU A 100 -4.28 -20.56 -18.37
CA LEU A 100 -3.51 -19.79 -19.35
C LEU A 100 -2.03 -19.71 -18.93
N LEU A 101 -1.15 -20.28 -19.75
CA LEU A 101 0.30 -20.32 -19.53
C LEU A 101 1.04 -19.50 -20.59
#